data_AF-M7X515-F1
#
_entry.id   AF-M7X515-F1
#
_cell.length_a   1.000
_cell.length_b   1.000
_cell.length_c   1.000
_cell.angle_alpha   90.00
_cell.angle_beta   90.00
_cell.angle_gamma   90.00
#
_symmetry.space_group_name_H-M   'P 1'
#
loop_
_entity.id
_entity.type
_entity.pdbx_description
1 polymer ?
#
loop_
_entity_poly.entity_id
_entity_poly.type
_entity_poly.pdbx_seq_one_letter_code
_entity_poly.pdbx_strand_id
1 'polypeptide(L)'
;MLARPLTRAPARRIPLLVLPHTPAPKSSLSLTLTRAYARTPQFTTPDEPLYSTPAQSSANPHLPPTALSQDDYASPVLSIGLTFRRVFRYAVFASVGIVLTVAGGYAGTHWWIEHVQLQAPKVKAQDDPDEWLDEREGWSGLHTPNRGGTDPRLGLKARMAVRAAYFAQTSGTGTAALPAENAVSKPDSAFAVTRPGGRFISSEDELAALGAQVNDSSWLEAEQYLVTALALAQDKGISLIESLEWEKHVEEGGVDRAAVELEERLAGIRELIGGRPRLEAARDGWERIYYALSASPTSDPARREEREWELREKVKASRKMAEVSARIAELWREGSDERRAENRRAEGWFAGGLIPALAASEGQSLKGEALDKLVPEGEGKSASPKSSWFAFWSRRQPTASSASTSTSSSGLSPELAHLVALVPSAPSAPLSPATHRSILFSLISLETFLARRRDDPSSPSSRLPPTLPAAQAIQSAALSYARTLLERCDPFPSVVHLASSSPSLPSPSSLSRALSTLFYTTRLAALSTHHAECTLALSPRPSTTTLSSSLAAIRTATTDAQMVVDASAALEARLETARSALGGESEEEKAFGGSLRRVRRDAEKVVQMAQGLERVVSGMQGGKR
;
A
#
# COMPACT_ATOMS: atom_id res chain seq x y z
N MET A 1 -46.77 -33.30 -16.12
CA MET A 1 -45.95 -34.11 -15.20
C MET A 1 -45.00 -34.98 -16.01
N LEU A 2 -43.79 -34.50 -16.28
CA LEU A 2 -42.71 -35.30 -16.87
C LEU A 2 -41.41 -34.83 -16.20
N ALA A 3 -40.90 -35.63 -15.27
CA ALA A 3 -39.66 -35.36 -14.54
C ALA A 3 -38.47 -35.62 -15.48
N ARG A 4 -37.64 -34.60 -15.68
CA ARG A 4 -36.32 -34.74 -16.34
C ARG A 4 -35.30 -35.24 -15.31
N PRO A 5 -34.44 -36.21 -15.64
CA PRO A 5 -33.38 -36.65 -14.75
C PRO A 5 -32.26 -35.60 -14.71
N LEU A 6 -31.90 -35.18 -13.49
CA LEU A 6 -30.73 -34.36 -13.22
C LEU A 6 -29.46 -35.20 -13.44
N THR A 7 -28.81 -34.98 -14.58
CA THR A 7 -27.46 -35.49 -14.84
C THR A 7 -26.46 -34.72 -13.98
N ARG A 8 -25.93 -35.42 -12.97
CA ARG A 8 -24.86 -34.97 -12.07
C ARG A 8 -23.57 -34.77 -12.87
N ALA A 9 -23.11 -33.54 -13.01
CA ALA A 9 -21.81 -33.24 -13.60
C ALA A 9 -20.68 -33.79 -12.70
N PRO A 10 -19.61 -34.37 -13.28
CA PRO A 10 -18.48 -34.85 -12.49
C PRO A 10 -17.73 -33.66 -11.89
N ALA A 11 -17.59 -33.67 -10.55
CA ALA A 11 -16.76 -32.75 -9.82
C ALA A 11 -15.33 -32.79 -10.36
N ARG A 12 -14.89 -31.68 -10.96
CA ARG A 12 -13.52 -31.49 -11.45
C ARG A 12 -12.62 -31.38 -10.22
N ARG A 13 -12.04 -32.51 -9.79
CA ARG A 13 -10.95 -32.52 -8.80
C ARG A 13 -9.81 -31.69 -9.35
N ILE A 14 -9.54 -30.56 -8.70
CA ILE A 14 -8.30 -29.81 -8.89
C ILE A 14 -7.16 -30.76 -8.46
N PRO A 15 -6.19 -31.07 -9.32
CA PRO A 15 -5.04 -31.85 -8.89
C PRO A 15 -4.29 -31.02 -7.85
N LEU A 16 -4.20 -31.55 -6.63
CA LEU A 16 -3.23 -31.13 -5.62
C LEU A 16 -1.86 -31.15 -6.30
N LEU A 17 -1.29 -29.96 -6.50
CA LEU A 17 0.04 -29.77 -7.02
C LEU A 17 1.01 -30.19 -5.90
N VAL A 18 1.27 -31.50 -5.84
CA VAL A 18 2.32 -32.09 -5.01
C VAL A 18 3.64 -31.54 -5.55
N LEU A 19 4.22 -30.57 -4.84
CA LEU A 19 5.59 -30.14 -5.11
C LEU A 19 6.52 -31.35 -5.00
N PRO A 20 7.46 -31.54 -5.95
CA PRO A 20 8.45 -32.60 -5.84
C PRO A 20 9.30 -32.38 -4.59
N HIS A 21 9.27 -33.35 -3.68
CA HIS A 21 10.29 -33.51 -2.64
C HIS A 21 11.64 -33.75 -3.31
N THR A 22 12.46 -32.71 -3.39
CA THR A 22 13.89 -32.86 -3.66
C THR A 22 14.56 -33.51 -2.45
N PRO A 23 15.26 -34.65 -2.60
CA PRO A 23 15.98 -35.26 -1.50
C PRO A 23 17.12 -34.35 -1.05
N ALA A 24 17.20 -34.12 0.26
CA ALA A 24 18.26 -33.36 0.90
C ALA A 24 19.64 -33.98 0.58
N PRO A 25 20.64 -33.19 0.16
CA PRO A 25 22.01 -33.67 0.09
C PRO A 25 22.53 -33.92 1.52
N LYS A 26 23.03 -35.14 1.74
CA LYS A 26 23.78 -35.51 2.94
C LYS A 26 25.15 -34.84 2.88
N SER A 27 25.28 -33.67 3.48
CA SER A 27 26.57 -33.02 3.70
C SER A 27 27.11 -33.45 5.05
N SER A 28 28.16 -34.28 5.02
CA SER A 28 29.00 -34.60 6.18
C SER A 28 29.71 -33.33 6.66
N LEU A 29 29.39 -32.90 7.88
CA LEU A 29 30.04 -31.79 8.57
C LEU A 29 31.39 -32.25 9.13
N SER A 30 32.50 -31.84 8.51
CA SER A 30 33.81 -31.78 9.16
C SER A 30 34.03 -30.36 9.70
N LEU A 31 33.91 -30.21 11.01
CA LEU A 31 34.22 -28.98 11.76
C LEU A 31 35.74 -28.86 11.92
N THR A 32 36.41 -28.08 11.06
CA THR A 32 37.73 -27.52 11.35
C THR A 32 37.57 -26.05 11.71
N LEU A 33 37.67 -25.78 13.01
CA LEU A 33 37.51 -24.47 13.63
C LEU A 33 38.90 -23.84 13.82
N THR A 34 39.44 -23.17 12.80
CA THR A 34 40.63 -22.31 12.95
C THR A 34 40.17 -20.87 13.10
N ARG A 35 40.12 -20.38 14.35
CA ARG A 35 39.92 -18.97 14.66
C ARG A 35 41.20 -18.42 15.25
N ALA A 36 41.84 -17.52 14.50
CA ALA A 36 42.91 -16.67 14.99
C ALA A 36 42.32 -15.62 15.95
N TYR A 37 42.64 -15.72 17.24
CA TYR A 37 42.48 -14.64 18.20
C TYR A 37 43.87 -14.06 18.52
N ALA A 38 44.20 -12.94 17.90
CA ALA A 38 45.23 -12.04 18.41
C ALA A 38 44.55 -11.04 19.37
N ARG A 39 44.47 -11.41 20.65
CA ARG A 39 44.38 -10.48 21.79
C ARG A 39 44.81 -11.22 23.04
N THR A 40 45.93 -10.79 23.61
CA THR A 40 46.45 -11.25 24.90
C THR A 40 45.48 -10.88 26.02
N PRO A 41 44.96 -11.84 26.82
CA PRO A 41 44.30 -11.50 28.07
C PRO A 41 45.36 -11.07 29.09
N GLN A 42 45.30 -9.81 29.55
CA GLN A 42 45.96 -9.42 30.79
C GLN A 42 45.16 -9.99 31.95
N PHE A 43 45.73 -10.98 32.62
CA PHE A 43 45.21 -11.55 33.85
C PHE A 43 45.75 -10.71 35.00
N THR A 44 44.97 -9.74 35.47
CA THR A 44 45.20 -9.12 36.78
C THR A 44 44.69 -10.09 37.83
N THR A 45 45.59 -10.86 38.43
CA THR A 45 45.35 -11.58 39.68
C THR A 45 44.98 -10.60 40.79
N PRO A 46 43.91 -10.83 41.58
CA PRO A 46 43.69 -10.08 42.81
C PRO A 46 44.77 -10.43 43.85
N ASP A 47 45.27 -9.42 44.55
CA ASP A 47 46.23 -9.56 45.65
C ASP A 47 45.64 -10.44 46.75
N GLU A 48 46.33 -11.53 47.05
CA GLU A 48 46.03 -12.46 48.12
C GLU A 48 46.49 -11.85 49.47
N PRO A 49 45.64 -11.77 50.50
CA PRO A 49 46.09 -11.32 51.81
C PRO A 49 46.98 -12.39 52.45
N LEU A 50 48.23 -12.00 52.71
CA LEU A 50 49.25 -12.75 53.45
C LEU A 50 48.72 -13.17 54.84
N TYR A 51 48.21 -14.39 54.96
CA TYR A 51 48.06 -15.06 56.26
C TYR A 51 49.32 -15.85 56.58
N SER A 52 50.11 -15.27 57.48
CA SER A 52 51.25 -15.86 58.15
C SER A 52 50.87 -17.21 58.78
N THR A 53 51.43 -18.30 58.25
CA THR A 53 51.40 -19.62 58.92
C THR A 53 52.69 -19.76 59.73
N PRO A 54 52.63 -20.06 61.03
CA PRO A 54 53.84 -20.20 61.85
C PRO A 54 54.58 -21.49 61.50
N ALA A 55 55.91 -21.37 61.43
CA ALA A 55 56.85 -22.45 61.25
C ALA A 55 56.69 -23.52 62.34
N GLN A 56 56.49 -24.78 61.92
CA GLN A 56 56.65 -25.94 62.80
C GLN A 56 57.74 -26.84 62.23
N SER A 57 58.85 -26.88 62.98
CA SER A 57 60.08 -27.58 62.68
C SER A 57 59.95 -29.08 62.92
N SER A 58 60.53 -29.85 62.00
CA SER A 58 61.28 -31.09 62.20
C SER A 58 60.74 -32.14 63.20
N ALA A 59 60.17 -33.21 62.67
CA ALA A 59 60.55 -34.58 63.05
C ALA A 59 60.10 -35.55 61.94
N ASN A 60 61.07 -36.16 61.26
CA ASN A 60 60.84 -37.31 60.38
C ASN A 60 60.44 -38.53 61.24
N PRO A 61 59.36 -39.24 60.87
CA PRO A 61 59.34 -40.68 61.03
C PRO A 61 59.36 -41.34 59.64
N HIS A 62 60.26 -42.32 59.52
CA HIS A 62 60.41 -43.23 58.40
C HIS A 62 59.07 -43.75 57.85
N LEU A 63 58.87 -43.59 56.54
CA LEU A 63 57.83 -44.26 55.78
C LEU A 63 58.22 -45.73 55.52
N PRO A 64 57.31 -46.70 55.71
CA PRO A 64 57.51 -48.08 55.24
C PRO A 64 57.34 -48.17 53.71
N PRO A 65 58.20 -48.90 52.99
CA PRO A 65 58.19 -48.96 51.53
C PRO A 65 57.27 -50.10 51.06
N THR A 66 55.94 -49.94 51.09
CA THR A 66 55.01 -50.81 50.33
C THR A 66 53.53 -50.40 50.34
N ALA A 67 53.17 -49.18 50.77
CA ALA A 67 51.82 -48.68 50.54
C ALA A 67 51.77 -48.04 49.13
N LEU A 68 51.65 -48.89 48.10
CA LEU A 68 51.21 -48.43 46.78
C LEU A 68 49.89 -47.69 47.02
N SER A 69 49.83 -46.40 46.67
CA SER A 69 48.57 -45.67 46.69
C SER A 69 47.56 -46.50 45.93
N GLN A 70 46.50 -46.93 46.61
CA GLN A 70 45.32 -47.43 45.92
C GLN A 70 44.78 -46.24 45.14
N ASP A 71 45.27 -46.08 43.92
CA ASP A 71 44.83 -45.05 43.00
C ASP A 71 43.36 -45.33 42.75
N ASP A 72 42.52 -44.48 43.30
CA ASP A 72 41.08 -44.66 43.36
C ASP A 72 40.49 -44.36 41.97
N TYR A 73 40.68 -45.27 41.02
CA TYR A 73 40.27 -45.14 39.62
C TYR A 73 38.74 -44.99 39.44
N ALA A 74 37.95 -45.23 40.49
CA ALA A 74 36.50 -45.02 40.51
C ALA A 74 36.12 -43.53 40.68
N SER A 75 36.94 -42.74 41.38
CA SER A 75 36.66 -41.33 41.67
C SER A 75 36.55 -40.44 40.40
N PRO A 76 37.45 -40.58 39.39
CA PRO A 76 37.31 -39.89 38.12
C PRO A 76 36.00 -40.25 37.38
N VAL A 77 35.59 -41.52 37.38
CA VAL A 77 34.37 -41.97 36.69
C VAL A 77 33.11 -41.40 37.35
N LEU A 78 33.06 -41.39 38.69
CA LEU A 78 31.95 -40.78 39.44
C LEU A 78 31.86 -39.27 39.22
N SER A 79 33.00 -38.57 39.16
CA SER A 79 33.03 -37.13 38.87
C SER A 79 32.55 -36.79 37.45
N ILE A 80 32.87 -37.62 36.46
CA ILE A 80 32.35 -37.50 35.09
C ILE A 80 30.84 -37.69 35.09
N GLY A 81 30.32 -38.71 35.78
CA GLY A 81 28.88 -38.97 35.87
C GLY A 81 28.09 -37.81 36.50
N LEU A 82 28.61 -37.23 37.58
CA LEU A 82 28.00 -36.06 38.22
C LEU A 82 28.06 -34.81 37.34
N THR A 83 29.18 -34.60 36.63
CA THR A 83 29.35 -33.49 35.68
C THR A 83 28.38 -33.63 34.51
N PHE A 84 28.29 -34.82 33.91
CA PHE A 84 27.36 -35.09 32.82
C PHE A 84 25.91 -34.88 33.24
N ARG A 85 25.51 -35.35 34.42
CA ARG A 85 24.17 -35.10 34.98
C ARG A 85 23.88 -33.61 35.14
N ARG A 86 24.84 -32.82 35.61
CA ARG A 86 24.70 -31.35 35.74
C ARG A 86 24.56 -30.69 34.37
N VAL A 87 25.44 -31.00 33.43
CA VAL A 87 25.40 -30.47 32.05
C VAL A 87 24.09 -30.82 31.37
N PHE A 88 23.66 -32.08 31.45
CA PHE A 88 22.38 -32.53 30.89
C PHE A 88 21.19 -31.77 31.51
N ARG A 89 21.17 -31.61 32.84
CA ARG A 89 20.12 -30.85 33.52
C ARG A 89 20.08 -29.39 33.07
N TYR A 90 21.24 -28.73 32.95
CA TYR A 90 21.31 -27.37 32.41
C TYR A 90 20.89 -27.30 30.95
N ALA A 91 21.26 -28.27 30.12
CA ALA A 91 20.86 -28.33 28.72
C ALA A 91 19.33 -28.46 28.58
N VAL A 92 18.69 -29.31 29.38
CA VAL A 92 17.22 -29.45 29.39
C VAL A 92 16.56 -28.15 29.86
N PHE A 93 17.00 -27.55 30.98
CA PHE A 93 16.42 -26.29 31.45
C PHE A 93 16.64 -25.14 30.46
N ALA A 94 17.82 -25.06 29.83
CA ALA A 94 18.09 -24.07 28.79
C ALA A 94 17.17 -24.30 27.58
N SER A 95 16.98 -25.54 27.14
CA SER A 95 16.10 -25.87 26.01
C SER A 95 14.64 -25.49 26.32
N VAL A 96 14.14 -25.85 27.50
CA VAL A 96 12.79 -25.47 27.95
C VAL A 96 12.66 -23.95 28.07
N GLY A 97 13.67 -23.28 28.64
CA GLY A 97 13.70 -21.83 28.76
C GLY A 97 13.65 -21.14 27.39
N ILE A 98 14.40 -21.64 26.41
CA ILE A 98 14.37 -21.13 25.03
C ILE A 98 12.98 -21.32 24.42
N VAL A 99 12.40 -22.52 24.51
CA VAL A 99 11.06 -22.79 23.96
C VAL A 99 10.00 -21.90 24.59
N LEU A 100 10.00 -21.75 25.93
CA LEU A 100 9.05 -20.88 26.63
C LEU A 100 9.23 -19.40 26.24
N THR A 101 10.47 -18.94 26.12
CA THR A 101 10.77 -17.56 25.72
C THR A 101 10.30 -17.28 24.29
N VAL A 102 10.57 -18.21 23.36
CA VAL A 102 10.15 -18.08 21.96
C VAL A 102 8.62 -18.13 21.82
N ALA A 103 7.95 -19.09 22.48
CA ALA A 103 6.50 -19.20 22.40
C ALA A 103 5.80 -18.02 23.08
N GLY A 104 6.30 -17.58 24.23
CA GLY A 104 5.81 -16.41 24.96
C GLY A 104 6.01 -15.12 24.16
N GLY A 105 7.20 -14.94 23.57
CA GLY A 105 7.48 -13.82 22.67
C GLY A 105 6.53 -13.80 21.46
N TYR A 106 6.36 -14.95 20.80
CA TYR A 106 5.44 -15.08 19.66
C TYR A 106 3.99 -14.70 20.02
N ALA A 107 3.44 -15.28 21.09
CA ALA A 107 2.08 -14.97 21.54
C ALA A 107 1.95 -13.50 21.99
N GLY A 108 2.96 -12.98 22.69
CA GLY A 108 3.04 -11.59 23.15
C GLY A 108 3.03 -10.60 21.99
N THR A 109 3.84 -10.84 20.95
CA THR A 109 3.87 -10.01 19.74
C THR A 109 2.51 -9.99 19.05
N HIS A 110 1.88 -11.15 18.86
CA HIS A 110 0.55 -11.21 18.24
C HIS A 110 -0.53 -10.53 19.08
N TRP A 111 -0.44 -10.59 20.41
CA TRP A 111 -1.36 -9.90 21.31
C TRP A 111 -1.16 -8.38 21.26
N TRP A 112 0.09 -7.92 21.25
CA TRP A 112 0.44 -6.51 21.13
C TRP A 112 0.00 -5.92 19.79
N ILE A 113 0.21 -6.63 18.67
CA ILE A 113 -0.27 -6.16 17.36
C ILE A 113 -1.79 -6.01 17.37
N GLU A 114 -2.51 -7.01 17.87
CA GLU A 114 -3.97 -7.01 17.90
C GLU A 114 -4.54 -5.83 18.70
N HIS A 115 -4.01 -5.58 19.90
CA HIS A 115 -4.64 -4.67 20.86
C HIS A 115 -3.97 -3.29 20.94
N VAL A 116 -2.78 -3.12 20.36
CA VAL A 116 -2.05 -1.84 20.37
C VAL A 116 -1.90 -1.28 18.97
N GLN A 117 -1.36 -2.06 18.04
CA GLN A 117 -1.05 -1.56 16.69
C GLN A 117 -2.29 -1.46 15.79
N LEU A 118 -3.15 -2.48 15.84
CA LEU A 118 -4.37 -2.55 15.02
C LEU A 118 -5.60 -1.97 15.72
N GLN A 119 -5.45 -1.44 16.93
CA GLN A 119 -6.54 -0.76 17.62
C GLN A 119 -6.95 0.48 16.80
N ALA A 120 -8.24 0.65 16.50
CA ALA A 120 -8.67 1.91 15.91
C ALA A 120 -8.78 2.98 17.01
N PRO A 121 -8.58 4.24 16.64
CA PRO A 121 -8.75 5.37 17.55
C PRO A 121 -10.17 5.40 18.10
N LYS A 122 -10.31 5.79 19.36
CA LYS A 122 -11.58 5.96 20.06
C LYS A 122 -12.26 7.30 19.71
N VAL A 123 -12.14 7.72 18.46
CA VAL A 123 -12.79 8.91 17.92
C VAL A 123 -14.14 8.51 17.34
N LYS A 124 -15.21 9.17 17.76
CA LYS A 124 -16.56 8.86 17.27
C LYS A 124 -16.71 9.38 15.85
N ALA A 125 -17.57 8.75 15.05
CA ALA A 125 -17.86 9.20 13.68
C ALA A 125 -18.31 10.69 13.63
N GLN A 126 -19.06 11.15 14.65
CA GLN A 126 -19.48 12.56 14.75
C GLN A 126 -18.31 13.55 14.94
N ASP A 127 -17.21 13.06 15.49
CA ASP A 127 -16.00 13.84 15.72
C ASP A 127 -15.03 13.77 14.52
N ASP A 128 -15.38 13.04 13.46
CA ASP A 128 -14.67 12.96 12.18
C ASP A 128 -15.64 13.29 11.03
N PRO A 129 -16.12 14.55 10.94
CA PRO A 129 -17.13 14.97 9.97
C PRO A 129 -16.70 14.79 8.51
N ASP A 130 -15.39 14.66 8.24
CA ASP A 130 -14.88 14.43 6.90
C ASP A 130 -14.42 12.99 6.65
N GLU A 131 -14.76 12.04 7.52
CA GLU A 131 -14.58 10.59 7.29
C GLU A 131 -13.11 10.16 7.02
N TRP A 132 -12.14 10.80 7.66
CA TRP A 132 -10.73 10.40 7.54
C TRP A 132 -10.45 9.01 8.10
N LEU A 133 -11.20 8.60 9.12
CA LEU A 133 -11.11 7.28 9.74
C LEU A 133 -11.59 6.17 8.80
N ASP A 134 -12.55 6.46 7.93
CA ASP A 134 -13.06 5.50 6.97
C ASP A 134 -12.10 5.26 5.80
N GLU A 135 -11.19 6.20 5.53
CA GLU A 135 -10.10 6.04 4.56
C GLU A 135 -8.88 5.30 5.12
N ARG A 136 -8.83 5.12 6.45
CA ARG A 136 -7.73 4.40 7.06
C ARG A 136 -7.72 2.99 6.51
N GLU A 137 -6.56 2.62 5.96
CA GLU A 137 -6.41 1.31 5.38
C GLU A 137 -6.62 0.24 6.47
N GLY A 138 -7.61 -0.64 6.28
CA GLY A 138 -7.99 -1.64 7.27
C GLY A 138 -7.11 -2.88 7.28
N TRP A 139 -7.08 -3.57 8.42
CA TRP A 139 -6.54 -4.92 8.57
C TRP A 139 -7.66 -5.85 9.05
N SER A 140 -8.78 -5.85 8.31
CA SER A 140 -10.04 -6.56 8.56
C SER A 140 -10.82 -6.20 9.82
N GLY A 141 -10.28 -5.39 10.75
CA GLY A 141 -10.99 -5.06 11.99
C GLY A 141 -11.79 -3.76 11.99
N LEU A 142 -11.60 -2.87 11.01
CA LEU A 142 -12.14 -1.50 11.07
C LEU A 142 -13.66 -1.46 10.97
N HIS A 143 -14.27 -2.36 10.20
CA HIS A 143 -15.73 -2.44 10.05
C HIS A 143 -16.45 -3.14 11.19
N THR A 144 -15.72 -3.73 12.14
CA THR A 144 -16.35 -4.42 13.27
C THR A 144 -16.98 -3.41 14.24
N PRO A 145 -17.96 -3.82 15.07
CA PRO A 145 -18.56 -2.93 16.06
C PRO A 145 -17.56 -2.31 17.03
N ASN A 146 -16.46 -3.02 17.30
CA ASN A 146 -15.39 -2.56 18.18
C ASN A 146 -14.40 -1.62 17.48
N ARG A 147 -14.53 -1.43 16.14
CA ARG A 147 -13.64 -0.66 15.26
C ARG A 147 -12.17 -0.89 15.65
N GLY A 148 -11.59 -2.04 15.32
CA GLY A 148 -10.19 -2.31 15.66
C GLY A 148 -9.82 -3.79 15.72
N GLY A 149 -8.52 -4.06 15.75
CA GLY A 149 -7.94 -5.39 15.75
C GLY A 149 -8.10 -6.10 14.40
N THR A 150 -8.27 -7.41 14.44
CA THR A 150 -8.60 -8.25 13.28
C THR A 150 -10.01 -8.80 13.40
N ASP A 151 -10.72 -9.01 12.29
CA ASP A 151 -12.11 -9.51 12.31
C ASP A 151 -12.19 -10.85 13.09
N PRO A 152 -12.99 -10.95 14.16
CA PRO A 152 -13.13 -12.20 14.91
C PRO A 152 -13.68 -13.35 14.06
N ARG A 153 -14.46 -13.07 13.00
CA ARG A 153 -15.05 -14.08 12.10
C ARG A 153 -14.01 -14.87 11.29
N LEU A 154 -12.83 -14.28 11.07
CA LEU A 154 -11.70 -14.94 10.38
C LEU A 154 -11.17 -16.16 11.15
N GLY A 155 -11.42 -16.25 12.46
CA GLY A 155 -10.89 -17.30 13.33
C GLY A 155 -9.40 -17.11 13.65
N LEU A 156 -8.92 -17.86 14.66
CA LEU A 156 -7.60 -17.60 15.25
C LEU A 156 -6.44 -17.68 14.25
N LYS A 157 -6.43 -18.71 13.38
CA LYS A 157 -5.33 -18.94 12.43
C LYS A 157 -5.21 -17.83 11.39
N ALA A 158 -6.33 -17.46 10.75
CA ALA A 158 -6.32 -16.36 9.78
C ALA A 158 -5.94 -15.04 10.44
N ARG A 159 -6.48 -14.74 11.63
CA ARG A 159 -6.09 -13.55 12.41
C ARG A 159 -4.60 -13.52 12.74
N MET A 160 -4.00 -14.65 13.10
CA MET A 160 -2.55 -14.73 13.33
C MET A 160 -1.78 -14.46 12.02
N ALA A 161 -2.23 -15.00 10.89
CA ALA A 161 -1.62 -14.73 9.59
C ALA A 161 -1.74 -13.24 9.18
N VAL A 162 -2.89 -12.61 9.36
CA VAL A 162 -3.07 -11.16 9.12
C VAL A 162 -2.10 -10.33 9.97
N ARG A 163 -1.94 -10.67 11.25
CA ARG A 163 -0.99 -10.00 12.15
C ARG A 163 0.47 -10.25 11.78
N ALA A 164 0.80 -11.46 11.32
CA ALA A 164 2.13 -11.78 10.83
C ALA A 164 2.46 -10.99 9.54
N ALA A 165 1.48 -10.84 8.64
CA ALA A 165 1.60 -10.00 7.46
C ALA A 165 1.84 -8.53 7.82
N TYR A 166 1.06 -7.99 8.77
CA TYR A 166 1.28 -6.64 9.31
C TYR A 166 2.69 -6.48 9.85
N PHE A 167 3.13 -7.40 10.70
CA PHE A 167 4.47 -7.35 11.30
C PHE A 167 5.58 -7.42 10.25
N ALA A 168 5.48 -8.34 9.29
CA ALA A 168 6.44 -8.45 8.19
C ALA A 168 6.51 -7.14 7.38
N GLN A 169 5.36 -6.52 7.09
CA GLN A 169 5.29 -5.24 6.39
C GLN A 169 5.87 -4.08 7.19
N THR A 170 5.55 -3.94 8.48
CA THR A 170 5.94 -2.76 9.26
C THR A 170 7.32 -2.86 9.87
N SER A 171 7.69 -4.05 10.36
CA SER A 171 8.91 -4.26 11.13
C SER A 171 10.04 -4.86 10.28
N GLY A 172 9.73 -5.35 9.09
CA GLY A 172 10.64 -6.19 8.31
C GLY A 172 10.74 -7.60 8.92
N THR A 173 11.30 -8.56 8.18
CA THR A 173 11.39 -9.95 8.65
C THR A 173 12.69 -10.25 9.40
N GLY A 174 13.48 -9.21 9.69
CA GLY A 174 14.87 -9.34 10.12
C GLY A 174 15.71 -9.99 9.04
N THR A 175 17.04 -9.82 9.09
CA THR A 175 17.91 -10.71 8.34
C THR A 175 17.87 -12.05 9.05
N ALA A 176 17.12 -13.02 8.52
CA ALA A 176 17.42 -14.42 8.82
C ALA A 176 18.92 -14.56 8.55
N ALA A 177 19.69 -14.97 9.55
CA ALA A 177 21.14 -15.11 9.45
C ALA A 177 21.45 -16.14 8.37
N LEU A 178 21.48 -15.70 7.11
CA LEU A 178 21.89 -16.51 5.99
C LEU A 178 23.37 -16.85 6.26
N PRO A 179 23.77 -18.13 6.12
CA PRO A 179 25.16 -18.52 6.29
C PRO A 179 26.04 -17.62 5.43
N ALA A 180 27.13 -17.12 6.02
CA ALA A 180 27.99 -16.05 5.52
C ALA A 180 28.62 -16.31 4.13
N GLU A 181 28.42 -17.50 3.54
CA GLU A 181 29.02 -17.93 2.28
C GLU A 181 28.43 -17.24 1.04
N ASN A 182 27.23 -16.65 1.12
CA ASN A 182 26.60 -15.94 0.00
C ASN A 182 26.67 -14.40 0.10
N ALA A 183 27.40 -13.84 1.07
CA ALA A 183 27.63 -12.41 1.19
C ALA A 183 28.69 -11.91 0.19
N VAL A 184 28.47 -12.18 -1.10
CA VAL A 184 29.35 -11.68 -2.16
C VAL A 184 28.99 -10.23 -2.46
N SER A 185 29.94 -9.35 -2.19
CA SER A 185 30.11 -7.98 -2.72
C SER A 185 29.24 -6.84 -2.15
N LYS A 186 29.39 -6.54 -0.86
CA LYS A 186 29.62 -5.17 -0.32
C LYS A 186 29.85 -5.24 1.21
N PRO A 187 31.06 -4.93 1.72
CA PRO A 187 31.44 -5.23 3.10
C PRO A 187 31.02 -4.19 4.16
N ASP A 188 30.11 -3.25 3.89
CA ASP A 188 29.86 -2.14 4.83
C ASP A 188 28.75 -2.35 5.87
N SER A 189 28.07 -3.51 5.92
CA SER A 189 27.18 -3.79 7.05
C SER A 189 26.85 -5.27 7.21
N ALA A 190 27.60 -5.95 8.10
CA ALA A 190 27.27 -7.28 8.58
C ALA A 190 26.00 -7.32 9.47
N PHE A 191 25.39 -6.15 9.73
CA PHE A 191 24.14 -5.96 10.46
C PHE A 191 23.21 -5.04 9.68
N ALA A 192 23.03 -5.29 8.38
CA ALA A 192 22.05 -4.58 7.59
C ALA A 192 20.65 -4.99 8.04
N VAL A 193 20.18 -4.39 9.13
CA VAL A 193 18.79 -4.42 9.55
C VAL A 193 17.99 -3.89 8.36
N THR A 194 17.18 -4.75 7.75
CA THR A 194 16.21 -4.34 6.74
C THR A 194 15.41 -3.20 7.34
N ARG A 195 15.39 -2.04 6.66
CA ARG A 195 14.65 -0.87 7.17
C ARG A 195 13.20 -1.30 7.41
N PRO A 196 12.57 -0.88 8.53
CA PRO A 196 11.14 -1.04 8.71
C PRO A 196 10.39 -0.57 7.46
N GLY A 197 9.58 -1.44 6.84
CA GLY A 197 8.93 -1.17 5.56
C GLY A 197 9.65 -1.65 4.29
N GLY A 198 10.84 -2.26 4.40
CA GLY A 198 11.60 -2.79 3.27
C GLY A 198 11.99 -1.73 2.21
N ARG A 199 12.70 -2.15 1.17
CA ARG A 199 12.87 -1.31 -0.04
C ARG A 199 11.68 -1.58 -0.96
N PHE A 200 10.82 -0.60 -1.20
CA PHE A 200 9.80 -0.71 -2.24
C PHE A 200 10.29 -0.07 -3.54
N ILE A 201 9.82 -0.56 -4.69
CA ILE A 201 10.02 0.13 -5.96
C ILE A 201 9.10 1.34 -5.97
N SER A 202 9.68 2.52 -5.86
CA SER A 202 8.95 3.74 -6.17
C SER A 202 8.83 3.88 -7.70
N SER A 203 7.83 4.61 -8.18
CA SER A 203 7.70 4.93 -9.62
C SER A 203 8.87 5.76 -10.15
N GLU A 204 9.74 6.28 -9.28
CA GLU A 204 10.92 7.06 -9.63
C GLU A 204 12.18 6.18 -9.74
N ASP A 205 12.15 4.94 -9.25
CA ASP A 205 13.27 4.02 -9.41
C ASP A 205 13.34 3.55 -10.86
N GLU A 206 14.46 3.78 -11.54
CA GLU A 206 14.73 3.25 -12.90
C GLU A 206 14.52 1.72 -12.98
N LEU A 207 14.68 1.03 -11.86
CA LEU A 207 14.39 -0.40 -11.71
C LEU A 207 12.93 -0.76 -11.98
N ALA A 208 11.98 0.14 -11.69
CA ALA A 208 10.56 -0.05 -11.99
C ALA A 208 10.32 -0.19 -13.50
N ALA A 209 10.92 0.71 -14.28
CA ALA A 209 10.80 0.73 -15.74
C ALA A 209 11.45 -0.49 -16.40
N LEU A 210 12.45 -1.08 -15.75
CA LEU A 210 13.08 -2.33 -16.19
C LEU A 210 12.28 -3.58 -15.80
N GLY A 211 11.15 -3.44 -15.12
CA GLY A 211 10.36 -4.57 -14.63
C GLY A 211 11.07 -5.38 -13.55
N ALA A 212 12.01 -4.76 -12.84
CA ALA A 212 12.68 -5.41 -11.73
C ALA A 212 11.65 -5.77 -10.65
N GLN A 213 11.90 -6.89 -9.99
CA GLN A 213 11.13 -7.32 -8.83
C GLN A 213 11.91 -6.95 -7.56
N VAL A 214 11.21 -6.44 -6.55
CA VAL A 214 11.76 -6.32 -5.19
C VAL A 214 11.87 -7.72 -4.60
N ASN A 215 13.10 -8.18 -4.40
CA ASN A 215 13.41 -9.44 -3.70
C ASN A 215 13.65 -9.21 -2.20
N ASP A 216 12.84 -8.36 -1.58
CA ASP A 216 12.88 -8.12 -0.13
C ASP A 216 12.03 -9.19 0.56
N SER A 217 12.64 -9.93 1.49
CA SER A 217 11.98 -11.02 2.21
C SER A 217 10.73 -10.56 2.95
N SER A 218 10.73 -9.31 3.43
CA SER A 218 9.61 -8.74 4.20
C SER A 218 8.30 -8.70 3.40
N TRP A 219 8.36 -8.21 2.17
CA TRP A 219 7.19 -8.14 1.29
C TRP A 219 6.73 -9.52 0.83
N LEU A 220 7.65 -10.43 0.55
CA LEU A 220 7.33 -11.80 0.13
C LEU A 220 6.66 -12.61 1.24
N GLU A 221 7.16 -12.48 2.48
CA GLU A 221 6.53 -13.12 3.64
C GLU A 221 5.16 -12.51 3.94
N ALA A 222 5.04 -11.19 3.89
CA ALA A 222 3.74 -10.52 4.07
C ALA A 222 2.72 -10.99 3.02
N GLU A 223 3.13 -11.14 1.76
CA GLU A 223 2.31 -11.73 0.71
C GLU A 223 1.86 -13.15 1.05
N GLN A 224 2.80 -14.02 1.46
CA GLN A 224 2.49 -15.42 1.80
C GLN A 224 1.51 -15.52 2.98
N TYR A 225 1.67 -14.68 3.99
CA TYR A 225 0.76 -14.62 5.13
C TYR A 225 -0.64 -14.15 4.72
N LEU A 226 -0.76 -13.16 3.83
CA LEU A 226 -2.07 -12.71 3.33
C LEU A 226 -2.75 -13.75 2.44
N VAL A 227 -2.01 -14.45 1.58
CA VAL A 227 -2.54 -15.58 0.80
C VAL A 227 -3.08 -16.67 1.74
N THR A 228 -2.33 -16.97 2.81
CA THR A 228 -2.75 -17.93 3.82
C THR A 228 -3.99 -17.45 4.58
N ALA A 229 -4.03 -16.15 4.93
CA ALA A 229 -5.17 -15.55 5.61
C ALA A 229 -6.45 -15.61 4.75
N LEU A 230 -6.36 -15.31 3.45
CA LEU A 230 -7.49 -15.38 2.52
C LEU A 230 -8.00 -16.81 2.33
N ALA A 231 -7.09 -17.79 2.21
CA ALA A 231 -7.50 -19.20 2.12
C ALA A 231 -8.25 -19.65 3.39
N LEU A 232 -7.74 -19.29 4.57
CA LEU A 232 -8.40 -19.59 5.84
C LEU A 232 -9.69 -18.79 6.05
N ALA A 233 -9.79 -17.58 5.51
CA ALA A 233 -11.00 -16.76 5.52
C ALA A 233 -12.09 -17.39 4.65
N GLN A 234 -11.71 -17.88 3.46
CA GLN A 234 -12.60 -18.59 2.55
C GLN A 234 -13.16 -19.86 3.18
N ASP A 235 -12.35 -20.63 3.93
CA ASP A 235 -12.81 -21.78 4.72
C ASP A 235 -13.84 -21.40 5.81
N LYS A 236 -13.94 -20.11 6.15
CA LYS A 236 -14.91 -19.54 7.09
C LYS A 236 -16.09 -18.83 6.40
N GLY A 237 -16.20 -18.91 5.08
CA GLY A 237 -17.25 -18.26 4.30
C GLY A 237 -16.98 -16.78 3.98
N ILE A 238 -15.81 -16.25 4.34
CA ILE A 238 -15.41 -14.87 4.03
C ILE A 238 -14.63 -14.90 2.71
N SER A 239 -15.33 -14.68 1.59
CA SER A 239 -14.71 -14.69 0.26
C SER A 239 -15.35 -13.68 -0.70
N LEU A 240 -14.53 -13.13 -1.61
CA LEU A 240 -15.00 -12.29 -2.73
C LEU A 240 -15.56 -13.11 -3.90
N ILE A 241 -15.15 -14.37 -4.02
CA ILE A 241 -15.58 -15.28 -5.07
C ILE A 241 -16.89 -15.93 -4.64
N GLU A 242 -17.80 -16.12 -5.59
CA GLU A 242 -19.06 -16.87 -5.44
C GLU A 242 -18.78 -18.25 -4.81
N SER A 243 -18.92 -18.34 -3.49
CA SER A 243 -18.98 -19.62 -2.81
C SER A 243 -20.37 -20.24 -3.08
N LEU A 244 -20.54 -21.55 -2.95
CA LEU A 244 -21.88 -22.15 -3.06
C LEU A 244 -22.88 -21.61 -2.02
N GLU A 245 -22.41 -20.88 -1.01
CA GLU A 245 -23.22 -20.21 0.01
C GLU A 245 -23.41 -18.71 -0.27
N TRP A 246 -22.76 -18.14 -1.29
CA TRP A 246 -22.87 -16.73 -1.66
C TRP A 246 -24.31 -16.35 -1.99
N GLU A 247 -25.10 -17.25 -2.58
CA GLU A 247 -26.51 -16.99 -2.90
C GLU A 247 -27.33 -16.57 -1.65
N LYS A 248 -26.97 -17.04 -0.44
CA LYS A 248 -27.63 -16.60 0.79
C LYS A 248 -27.22 -15.21 1.24
N HIS A 249 -25.98 -14.81 0.98
CA HIS A 249 -25.51 -13.44 1.26
C HIS A 249 -25.96 -12.43 0.19
N VAL A 250 -26.22 -12.89 -1.04
CA VAL A 250 -26.82 -12.07 -2.11
C VAL A 250 -28.22 -11.61 -1.74
N GLU A 251 -29.00 -12.40 -0.98
CA GLU A 251 -30.35 -12.00 -0.56
C GLU A 251 -30.35 -10.78 0.37
N GLU A 252 -29.30 -10.57 1.17
CA GLU A 252 -29.15 -9.40 2.04
C GLU A 252 -28.43 -8.24 1.34
N GLY A 253 -27.74 -8.51 0.23
CA GLY A 253 -26.94 -7.55 -0.53
C GLY A 253 -25.64 -7.13 0.19
N GLY A 254 -24.65 -6.75 -0.60
CA GLY A 254 -23.33 -6.29 -0.14
C GLY A 254 -22.22 -7.32 -0.30
N VAL A 255 -20.98 -6.85 -0.15
CA VAL A 255 -19.75 -7.65 -0.21
C VAL A 255 -19.12 -7.68 1.17
N ASP A 256 -18.59 -8.84 1.60
CA ASP A 256 -17.90 -8.91 2.90
C ASP A 256 -16.68 -7.99 2.92
N ARG A 257 -16.75 -6.94 3.75
CA ARG A 257 -15.70 -5.93 3.90
C ARG A 257 -14.37 -6.51 4.36
N ALA A 258 -14.36 -7.57 5.17
CA ALA A 258 -13.11 -8.23 5.57
C ALA A 258 -12.41 -8.87 4.36
N ALA A 259 -13.18 -9.49 3.45
CA ALA A 259 -12.65 -10.10 2.24
C ALA A 259 -12.07 -9.03 1.30
N VAL A 260 -12.78 -7.90 1.15
CA VAL A 260 -12.28 -6.74 0.36
C VAL A 260 -10.98 -6.24 0.97
N GLU A 261 -10.94 -5.90 2.26
CA GLU A 261 -9.74 -5.35 2.90
C GLU A 261 -8.53 -6.30 2.78
N LEU A 262 -8.70 -7.61 2.97
CA LEU A 262 -7.60 -8.58 2.83
C LEU A 262 -7.08 -8.69 1.40
N GLU A 263 -7.98 -8.70 0.41
CA GLU A 263 -7.59 -8.73 -1.00
C GLU A 263 -6.91 -7.42 -1.43
N GLU A 264 -7.39 -6.27 -0.93
CA GLU A 264 -6.78 -4.97 -1.16
C GLU A 264 -5.34 -4.92 -0.63
N ARG A 265 -5.12 -5.48 0.56
CA ARG A 265 -3.76 -5.60 1.12
C ARG A 265 -2.87 -6.48 0.25
N LEU A 266 -3.38 -7.63 -0.19
CA LEU A 266 -2.61 -8.55 -1.01
C LEU A 266 -2.24 -7.91 -2.36
N ALA A 267 -3.21 -7.26 -3.01
CA ALA A 267 -2.98 -6.56 -4.27
C ALA A 267 -2.01 -5.39 -4.11
N GLY A 268 -2.15 -4.61 -3.03
CA GLY A 268 -1.23 -3.51 -2.70
C GLY A 268 0.20 -3.98 -2.43
N ILE A 269 0.40 -5.10 -1.72
CA ILE A 269 1.74 -5.68 -1.52
C ILE A 269 2.34 -6.13 -2.84
N ARG A 270 1.56 -6.76 -3.72
CA ARG A 270 2.00 -7.17 -5.05
C ARG A 270 2.38 -5.98 -5.95
N GLU A 271 1.66 -4.85 -5.84
CA GLU A 271 2.05 -3.60 -6.49
C GLU A 271 3.43 -3.10 -6.05
N LEU A 272 3.71 -3.19 -4.75
CA LEU A 272 4.96 -2.73 -4.15
C LEU A 272 6.14 -3.66 -4.46
N ILE A 273 5.90 -4.97 -4.54
CA ILE A 273 6.89 -5.96 -4.98
C ILE A 273 7.27 -5.69 -6.44
N GLY A 274 6.30 -5.30 -7.27
CA GLY A 274 6.52 -5.02 -8.68
C GLY A 274 6.92 -6.26 -9.49
N GLY A 275 7.45 -6.05 -10.69
CA GLY A 275 7.66 -7.10 -11.67
C GLY A 275 6.37 -7.57 -12.33
N ARG A 276 6.46 -7.92 -13.61
CA ARG A 276 5.29 -8.28 -14.43
C ARG A 276 4.34 -9.31 -13.79
N PRO A 277 4.78 -10.49 -13.31
CA PRO A 277 3.85 -11.49 -12.78
C PRO A 277 3.11 -11.02 -11.51
N ARG A 278 3.74 -10.19 -10.67
CA ARG A 278 3.08 -9.66 -9.47
C ARG A 278 2.14 -8.51 -9.81
N LEU A 279 2.49 -7.66 -10.78
CA LEU A 279 1.59 -6.62 -11.27
C LEU A 279 0.34 -7.24 -11.93
N GLU A 280 0.49 -8.29 -12.74
CA GLU A 280 -0.66 -9.03 -13.28
C GLU A 280 -1.51 -9.62 -12.14
N ALA A 281 -0.89 -10.28 -11.16
CA ALA A 281 -1.61 -10.82 -9.99
C ALA A 281 -2.22 -9.73 -9.07
N ALA A 282 -1.67 -8.51 -9.06
CA ALA A 282 -2.25 -7.36 -8.37
C ALA A 282 -3.49 -6.85 -9.11
N ARG A 283 -3.39 -6.71 -10.44
CA ARG A 283 -4.53 -6.35 -11.29
C ARG A 283 -5.67 -7.34 -11.10
N ASP A 284 -5.39 -8.65 -11.13
CA ASP A 284 -6.40 -9.70 -10.92
C ASP A 284 -7.08 -9.57 -9.54
N GLY A 285 -6.33 -9.19 -8.49
CA GLY A 285 -6.89 -8.92 -7.17
C GLY A 285 -7.84 -7.72 -7.15
N TRP A 286 -7.44 -6.60 -7.75
CA TRP A 286 -8.30 -5.42 -7.89
C TRP A 286 -9.52 -5.67 -8.79
N GLU A 287 -9.38 -6.48 -9.83
CA GLU A 287 -10.49 -6.92 -10.67
C GLU A 287 -11.51 -7.71 -9.84
N ARG A 288 -11.05 -8.66 -9.01
CA ARG A 288 -11.95 -9.41 -8.09
C ARG A 288 -12.71 -8.49 -7.16
N ILE A 289 -12.04 -7.50 -6.56
CA ILE A 289 -12.69 -6.51 -5.69
C ILE A 289 -13.75 -5.72 -6.47
N TYR A 290 -13.37 -5.16 -7.63
CA TYR A 290 -14.26 -4.34 -8.44
C TYR A 290 -15.51 -5.12 -8.88
N TYR A 291 -15.34 -6.36 -9.36
CA TYR A 291 -16.46 -7.18 -9.81
C TYR A 291 -17.32 -7.66 -8.65
N ALA A 292 -16.75 -8.04 -7.51
CA ALA A 292 -17.53 -8.40 -6.32
C ALA A 292 -18.42 -7.23 -5.89
N LEU A 293 -17.85 -6.03 -5.76
CA LEU A 293 -18.58 -4.82 -5.39
C LEU A 293 -19.66 -4.47 -6.43
N SER A 294 -19.39 -4.72 -7.71
CA SER A 294 -20.34 -4.43 -8.81
C SER A 294 -21.46 -5.46 -8.92
N ALA A 295 -21.21 -6.71 -8.54
CA ALA A 295 -22.17 -7.81 -8.64
C ALA A 295 -23.22 -7.80 -7.51
N SER A 296 -22.83 -7.39 -6.30
CA SER A 296 -23.72 -7.28 -5.14
C SER A 296 -23.70 -5.85 -4.57
N PRO A 297 -24.25 -4.86 -5.31
CA PRO A 297 -24.41 -3.52 -4.75
C PRO A 297 -25.44 -3.56 -3.63
N THR A 298 -25.13 -2.95 -2.50
CA THR A 298 -26.11 -2.78 -1.42
C THR A 298 -27.30 -1.98 -1.95
N SER A 299 -28.50 -2.58 -1.97
CA SER A 299 -29.73 -1.95 -2.46
C SER A 299 -30.55 -1.29 -1.35
N ASP A 300 -30.35 -1.70 -0.10
CA ASP A 300 -31.12 -1.21 1.04
C ASP A 300 -30.82 0.29 1.31
N PRO A 301 -31.84 1.16 1.28
CA PRO A 301 -31.64 2.57 1.61
C PRO A 301 -31.15 2.80 3.05
N ALA A 302 -31.47 1.91 4.00
CA ALA A 302 -31.05 2.02 5.40
C ALA A 302 -29.53 1.81 5.57
N ARG A 303 -28.91 1.03 4.68
CA ARG A 303 -27.46 0.77 4.65
C ARG A 303 -26.71 1.81 3.82
N ARG A 304 -26.99 3.10 4.07
CA ARG A 304 -26.39 4.20 3.32
C ARG A 304 -24.86 4.24 3.43
N GLU A 305 -24.32 4.10 4.63
CA GLU A 305 -22.87 4.12 4.89
C GLU A 305 -22.13 3.04 4.08
N GLU A 306 -22.74 1.86 3.93
CA GLU A 306 -22.15 0.76 3.18
C GLU A 306 -22.19 1.00 1.67
N ARG A 307 -23.28 1.59 1.15
CA ARG A 307 -23.34 2.01 -0.26
C ARG A 307 -22.28 3.05 -0.59
N GLU A 308 -22.07 4.02 0.30
CA GLU A 308 -21.04 5.05 0.14
C GLU A 308 -19.63 4.44 0.21
N TRP A 309 -19.40 3.50 1.14
CA TRP A 309 -18.17 2.71 1.19
C TRP A 309 -17.94 1.90 -0.09
N GLU A 310 -18.92 1.14 -0.57
CA GLU A 310 -18.82 0.35 -1.79
C GLU A 310 -18.50 1.23 -3.01
N LEU A 311 -19.15 2.38 -3.12
CA LEU A 311 -18.90 3.34 -4.20
C LEU A 311 -17.46 3.84 -4.16
N ARG A 312 -16.97 4.22 -2.97
CA ARG A 312 -15.59 4.68 -2.76
C ARG A 312 -14.57 3.59 -3.11
N GLU A 313 -14.78 2.37 -2.64
CA GLU A 313 -13.86 1.25 -2.92
C GLU A 313 -13.92 0.82 -4.39
N LYS A 314 -15.07 0.94 -5.08
CA LYS A 314 -15.15 0.76 -6.55
C LYS A 314 -14.27 1.74 -7.30
N VAL A 315 -14.37 3.04 -6.97
CA VAL A 315 -13.56 4.10 -7.59
C VAL A 315 -12.07 3.89 -7.31
N LYS A 316 -11.74 3.48 -6.08
CA LYS A 316 -10.35 3.16 -5.70
C LYS A 316 -9.82 1.94 -6.45
N ALA A 317 -10.58 0.84 -6.51
CA ALA A 317 -10.19 -0.38 -7.21
C ALA A 317 -10.01 -0.12 -8.71
N SER A 318 -10.90 0.65 -9.35
CA SER A 318 -10.77 1.01 -10.75
C SER A 318 -9.54 1.87 -11.02
N ARG A 319 -9.27 2.85 -10.17
CA ARG A 319 -8.03 3.65 -10.22
C ARG A 319 -6.80 2.76 -10.10
N LYS A 320 -6.80 1.82 -9.16
CA LYS A 320 -5.69 0.89 -8.94
C LYS A 320 -5.45 -0.06 -10.11
N MET A 321 -6.51 -0.63 -10.69
CA MET A 321 -6.40 -1.41 -11.94
C MET A 321 -5.80 -0.58 -13.07
N ALA A 322 -6.19 0.69 -13.19
CA ALA A 322 -5.67 1.59 -14.20
C ALA A 322 -4.17 1.91 -13.98
N GLU A 323 -3.78 2.26 -12.76
CA GLU A 323 -2.38 2.49 -12.37
C GLU A 323 -1.50 1.25 -12.64
N VAL A 324 -1.98 0.06 -12.27
CA VAL A 324 -1.27 -1.20 -12.51
C VAL A 324 -1.18 -1.51 -14.01
N SER A 325 -2.25 -1.30 -14.76
CA SER A 325 -2.25 -1.50 -16.22
C SER A 325 -1.28 -0.52 -16.91
N ALA A 326 -1.21 0.73 -16.46
CA ALA A 326 -0.24 1.69 -16.95
C ALA A 326 1.21 1.27 -16.67
N ARG A 327 1.49 0.75 -15.47
CA ARG A 327 2.82 0.19 -15.14
C ARG A 327 3.15 -1.04 -15.98
N ILE A 328 2.19 -1.95 -16.21
CA ILE A 328 2.39 -3.09 -17.11
C ILE A 328 2.68 -2.60 -18.54
N ALA A 329 2.01 -1.53 -19.00
CA ALA A 329 2.27 -0.91 -20.29
C ALA A 329 3.71 -0.38 -20.40
N GLU A 330 4.27 0.19 -19.33
CA GLU A 330 5.66 0.64 -19.27
C GLU A 330 6.69 -0.50 -19.38
N LEU A 331 6.31 -1.73 -18.99
CA LEU A 331 7.17 -2.92 -19.17
C LEU A 331 7.24 -3.41 -20.62
N TRP A 332 6.30 -2.98 -21.45
CA TRP A 332 6.29 -3.32 -22.87
C TRP A 332 7.13 -2.33 -23.68
N ARG A 333 7.67 -2.83 -24.81
CA ARG A 333 8.47 -2.00 -25.72
C ARG A 333 7.66 -0.80 -26.21
N GLU A 334 8.30 0.38 -26.24
CA GLU A 334 7.66 1.60 -26.76
C GLU A 334 7.10 1.37 -28.18
N GLY A 335 5.83 1.74 -28.39
CA GLY A 335 5.12 1.60 -29.66
C GLY A 335 4.56 0.22 -30.01
N SER A 336 4.84 -0.80 -29.20
CA SER A 336 4.25 -2.13 -29.37
C SER A 336 2.72 -2.10 -29.31
N ASP A 337 2.07 -3.03 -30.01
CA ASP A 337 0.61 -3.20 -29.95
C ASP A 337 0.16 -3.55 -28.52
N GLU A 338 0.96 -4.32 -27.80
CA GLU A 338 0.72 -4.70 -26.41
C GLU A 338 0.74 -3.49 -25.48
N ARG A 339 1.72 -2.59 -25.60
CA ARG A 339 1.77 -1.35 -24.82
C ARG A 339 0.54 -0.49 -25.09
N ARG A 340 0.15 -0.34 -26.37
CA ARG A 340 -1.06 0.41 -26.75
C ARG A 340 -2.34 -0.23 -26.20
N ALA A 341 -2.43 -1.55 -26.21
CA ALA A 341 -3.57 -2.28 -25.65
C ALA A 341 -3.66 -2.09 -24.12
N GLU A 342 -2.55 -2.19 -23.40
CA GLU A 342 -2.52 -1.97 -21.94
C GLU A 342 -2.80 -0.50 -21.58
N ASN A 343 -2.30 0.48 -22.35
CA ASN A 343 -2.64 1.89 -22.17
C ASN A 343 -4.14 2.15 -22.34
N ARG A 344 -4.77 1.57 -23.36
CA ARG A 344 -6.23 1.70 -23.57
C ARG A 344 -7.01 1.03 -22.43
N ARG A 345 -6.52 -0.12 -21.94
CA ARG A 345 -7.11 -0.78 -20.77
C ARG A 345 -7.02 0.11 -19.53
N ALA A 346 -5.87 0.76 -19.30
CA ALA A 346 -5.70 1.71 -18.20
C ALA A 346 -6.67 2.90 -18.31
N GLU A 347 -6.79 3.52 -19.49
CA GLU A 347 -7.76 4.58 -19.74
C GLU A 347 -9.20 4.14 -19.46
N GLY A 348 -9.58 2.95 -19.96
CA GLY A 348 -10.90 2.37 -19.74
C GLY A 348 -11.20 2.10 -18.27
N TRP A 349 -10.22 1.66 -17.48
CA TRP A 349 -10.39 1.47 -16.03
C TRP A 349 -10.57 2.79 -15.28
N PHE A 350 -9.81 3.84 -15.62
CA PHE A 350 -10.01 5.17 -15.03
C PHE A 350 -11.42 5.70 -15.33
N ALA A 351 -11.81 5.71 -16.62
CA ALA A 351 -13.12 6.18 -17.05
C ALA A 351 -14.25 5.33 -16.45
N GLY A 352 -14.08 4.01 -16.39
CA GLY A 352 -15.09 3.07 -15.94
C GLY A 352 -15.39 3.09 -14.44
N GLY A 353 -14.52 3.67 -13.61
CA GLY A 353 -14.87 3.97 -12.22
C GLY A 353 -15.43 5.38 -12.01
N LEU A 354 -14.83 6.36 -12.68
CA LEU A 354 -15.19 7.77 -12.52
C LEU A 354 -16.57 8.09 -13.09
N ILE A 355 -16.87 7.66 -14.33
CA ILE A 355 -18.12 8.00 -15.01
C ILE A 355 -19.33 7.48 -14.22
N PRO A 356 -19.38 6.20 -13.77
CA PRO A 356 -20.51 5.72 -12.97
C PRO A 356 -20.67 6.44 -11.63
N ALA A 357 -19.56 6.75 -10.95
CA ALA A 357 -19.62 7.46 -9.68
C ALA A 357 -20.16 8.89 -9.84
N LEU A 358 -19.70 9.62 -10.87
CA LEU A 358 -20.12 10.99 -11.14
C LEU A 358 -21.55 11.05 -11.71
N ALA A 359 -21.91 10.17 -12.63
CA ALA A 359 -23.25 10.12 -13.21
C ALA A 359 -24.32 9.77 -12.16
N ALA A 360 -24.04 8.80 -11.28
CA ALA A 360 -24.94 8.46 -10.17
C ALA A 360 -25.16 9.67 -9.24
N SER A 361 -24.14 10.51 -9.08
CA SER A 361 -24.18 11.72 -8.25
C SER A 361 -25.11 12.79 -8.83
N GLU A 362 -25.24 12.84 -10.16
CA GLU A 362 -26.19 13.71 -10.87
C GLU A 362 -27.60 13.11 -11.02
N GLY A 363 -27.83 11.91 -10.47
CA GLY A 363 -29.07 11.16 -10.70
C GLY A 363 -29.23 10.66 -12.13
N GLN A 364 -28.16 10.71 -12.95
CA GLN A 364 -28.17 10.14 -14.29
C GLN A 364 -28.08 8.62 -14.18
N SER A 365 -29.11 7.92 -14.67
CA SER A 365 -29.08 6.46 -14.76
C SER A 365 -28.28 6.05 -15.99
N LEU A 366 -27.08 5.49 -15.78
CA LEU A 366 -26.27 4.89 -16.86
C LEU A 366 -26.78 3.52 -17.33
N LYS A 367 -28.07 3.22 -17.17
CA LYS A 367 -28.65 1.94 -17.61
C LYS A 367 -29.23 2.08 -19.02
N GLY A 368 -28.88 1.14 -19.91
CA GLY A 368 -29.52 0.97 -21.21
C GLY A 368 -29.19 2.07 -22.23
N GLU A 369 -30.23 2.68 -22.81
CA GLU A 369 -30.16 3.58 -23.97
C GLU A 369 -29.28 4.82 -23.76
N ALA A 370 -29.14 5.30 -22.52
CA ALA A 370 -28.24 6.42 -22.20
C ALA A 370 -26.76 6.04 -22.40
N LEU A 371 -26.41 4.79 -22.10
CA LEU A 371 -25.11 4.21 -22.37
C LEU A 371 -24.88 4.05 -23.87
N ASP A 372 -25.90 3.56 -24.57
CA ASP A 372 -25.87 3.36 -26.01
C ASP A 372 -25.72 4.71 -26.76
N LYS A 373 -26.27 5.81 -26.23
CA LYS A 373 -26.09 7.17 -26.77
C LYS A 373 -24.68 7.74 -26.62
N LEU A 374 -23.90 7.25 -25.65
CA LEU A 374 -22.48 7.61 -25.52
C LEU A 374 -21.60 6.90 -26.55
N VAL A 375 -22.14 5.87 -27.22
CA VAL A 375 -21.47 5.13 -28.27
C VAL A 375 -21.94 5.68 -29.62
N PRO A 376 -21.07 6.34 -30.40
CA PRO A 376 -21.43 6.71 -31.77
C PRO A 376 -21.86 5.44 -32.51
N GLU A 377 -23.02 5.48 -33.18
CA GLU A 377 -23.59 4.37 -33.94
C GLU A 377 -22.65 3.95 -35.09
N GLY A 378 -21.62 3.18 -34.77
CA GLY A 378 -20.71 2.57 -35.73
C GLY A 378 -21.27 1.23 -36.19
N GLU A 379 -21.51 1.10 -37.50
CA GLU A 379 -22.08 -0.07 -38.16
C GLU A 379 -21.34 -1.37 -37.82
N GLY A 380 -21.98 -2.22 -37.02
CA GLY A 380 -21.43 -3.54 -36.67
C GLY A 380 -22.09 -4.17 -35.47
N LYS A 381 -23.42 -4.41 -35.54
CA LYS A 381 -24.17 -5.14 -34.51
C LYS A 381 -23.74 -6.62 -34.47
N SER A 382 -22.62 -6.92 -33.84
CA SER A 382 -22.29 -8.30 -33.42
C SER A 382 -22.93 -8.56 -32.05
N ALA A 383 -23.96 -9.41 -32.05
CA ALA A 383 -24.70 -9.78 -30.87
C ALA A 383 -23.82 -10.54 -29.87
N SER A 384 -23.62 -9.97 -28.68
CA SER A 384 -22.93 -10.60 -27.55
C SER A 384 -23.40 -9.94 -26.25
N PRO A 385 -23.29 -10.59 -25.07
CA PRO A 385 -24.24 -10.42 -23.97
C PRO A 385 -24.25 -8.99 -23.39
N LYS A 386 -25.48 -8.48 -23.26
CA LYS A 386 -25.89 -7.08 -23.09
C LYS A 386 -25.65 -6.44 -21.71
N SER A 387 -24.74 -6.93 -20.85
CA SER A 387 -24.81 -6.52 -19.42
C SER A 387 -23.51 -6.17 -18.71
N SER A 388 -22.35 -6.12 -19.38
CA SER A 388 -21.13 -5.66 -18.70
C SER A 388 -20.48 -4.51 -19.44
N TRP A 389 -20.48 -3.34 -18.80
CA TRP A 389 -19.75 -2.12 -19.20
C TRP A 389 -18.28 -2.40 -19.58
N PHE A 390 -17.65 -3.45 -19.06
CA PHE A 390 -16.26 -3.83 -19.40
C PHE A 390 -16.12 -4.73 -20.62
N ALA A 391 -17.15 -5.53 -20.95
CA ALA A 391 -17.16 -6.29 -22.20
C ALA A 391 -17.20 -5.36 -23.43
N PHE A 392 -17.62 -4.11 -23.25
CA PHE A 392 -17.56 -3.05 -24.25
C PHE A 392 -16.11 -2.57 -24.49
N TRP A 393 -15.29 -2.41 -23.44
CA TRP A 393 -13.90 -1.95 -23.55
C TRP A 393 -12.95 -2.99 -24.12
N SER A 394 -13.12 -4.27 -23.77
CA SER A 394 -12.27 -5.34 -24.32
C SER A 394 -12.53 -5.63 -25.81
N ARG A 395 -13.69 -5.24 -26.34
CA ARG A 395 -14.08 -5.46 -27.75
C ARG A 395 -13.65 -4.37 -28.71
N ARG A 396 -13.32 -3.16 -28.23
CA ARG A 396 -12.80 -2.07 -29.08
C ARG A 396 -11.31 -2.28 -29.39
N GLN A 397 -10.95 -3.44 -29.92
CA GLN A 397 -9.77 -3.51 -30.77
C GLN A 397 -10.21 -3.04 -32.15
N PRO A 398 -9.74 -1.86 -32.64
CA PRO A 398 -9.99 -1.49 -34.01
C PRO A 398 -9.37 -2.57 -34.89
N THR A 399 -10.20 -3.30 -35.62
CA THR A 399 -9.74 -4.05 -36.78
C THR A 399 -9.05 -3.04 -37.69
N ALA A 400 -7.81 -3.30 -38.09
CA ALA A 400 -6.87 -2.36 -38.69
C ALA A 400 -7.31 -1.66 -40.00
N SER A 401 -8.57 -1.81 -40.42
CA SER A 401 -9.09 -1.46 -41.74
C SER A 401 -10.06 -0.26 -41.78
N SER A 402 -10.40 0.38 -40.66
CA SER A 402 -11.39 1.49 -40.66
C SER A 402 -10.86 2.75 -39.96
N ALA A 403 -9.88 3.43 -40.58
CA ALA A 403 -9.20 4.60 -40.03
C ALA A 403 -9.77 5.97 -40.49
N SER A 404 -10.99 6.02 -41.03
CA SER A 404 -11.58 7.25 -41.60
C SER A 404 -12.75 7.83 -40.79
N THR A 405 -12.85 7.53 -39.51
CA THR A 405 -13.90 8.11 -38.65
C THR A 405 -13.48 9.51 -38.21
N SER A 406 -14.32 10.49 -38.53
CA SER A 406 -14.16 11.92 -38.21
C SER A 406 -13.84 12.13 -36.73
N THR A 407 -12.56 12.33 -36.41
CA THR A 407 -12.11 12.79 -35.10
C THR A 407 -12.75 14.13 -34.82
N SER A 408 -13.56 14.20 -33.77
CA SER A 408 -14.05 15.48 -33.23
C SER A 408 -12.87 16.41 -32.99
N SER A 409 -13.06 17.71 -33.25
CA SER A 409 -12.02 18.75 -33.20
C SER A 409 -11.26 18.86 -31.87
N SER A 410 -11.73 18.20 -30.81
CA SER A 410 -11.11 18.20 -29.47
C SER A 410 -10.02 17.14 -29.27
N GLY A 411 -9.88 16.14 -30.16
CA GLY A 411 -8.89 15.06 -29.99
C GLY A 411 -9.13 14.16 -28.76
N LEU A 412 -10.27 14.28 -28.08
CA LEU A 412 -10.66 13.47 -26.92
C LEU A 412 -11.35 12.18 -27.37
N SER A 413 -11.14 11.08 -26.66
CA SER A 413 -12.04 9.94 -26.74
C SER A 413 -13.43 10.36 -26.24
N PRO A 414 -14.53 9.83 -26.80
CA PRO A 414 -15.89 10.23 -26.42
C PRO A 414 -16.16 10.01 -24.93
N GLU A 415 -15.54 8.99 -24.33
CA GLU A 415 -15.66 8.69 -22.90
C GLU A 415 -14.94 9.73 -22.04
N LEU A 416 -13.75 10.18 -22.42
CA LEU A 416 -13.06 11.28 -21.73
C LEU A 416 -13.81 12.61 -21.90
N ALA A 417 -14.38 12.88 -23.08
CA ALA A 417 -15.20 14.06 -23.30
C ALA A 417 -16.44 14.08 -22.39
N HIS A 418 -17.11 12.92 -22.23
CA HIS A 418 -18.23 12.79 -21.31
C HIS A 418 -17.80 12.96 -19.85
N LEU A 419 -16.67 12.36 -19.46
CA LEU A 419 -16.10 12.54 -18.12
C LEU A 419 -15.82 14.03 -17.82
N VAL A 420 -15.16 14.75 -18.74
CA VAL A 420 -14.88 16.19 -18.61
C VAL A 420 -16.18 16.99 -18.42
N ALA A 421 -17.28 16.58 -19.05
CA ALA A 421 -18.58 17.24 -18.91
C ALA A 421 -19.26 16.98 -17.55
N LEU A 422 -19.08 15.80 -16.94
CA LEU A 422 -19.68 15.44 -15.64
C LEU A 422 -18.93 16.04 -14.43
N VAL A 423 -17.62 16.22 -14.53
CA VAL A 423 -16.78 16.64 -13.40
C VAL A 423 -17.23 17.98 -12.78
N PRO A 424 -17.58 19.04 -13.54
CA PRO A 424 -17.99 20.32 -12.95
C PRO A 424 -19.31 20.28 -12.15
N SER A 425 -20.23 19.38 -12.46
CA SER A 425 -21.56 19.25 -11.83
C SER A 425 -21.55 18.37 -10.58
N ALA A 426 -20.64 17.39 -10.53
CA ALA A 426 -20.52 16.41 -9.45
C ALA A 426 -20.32 16.94 -8.01
N PRO A 427 -19.67 18.09 -7.74
CA PRO A 427 -19.52 18.59 -6.38
C PRO A 427 -20.88 18.76 -5.71
N SER A 428 -21.91 19.20 -6.43
CA SER A 428 -23.25 19.46 -5.87
C SER A 428 -23.97 18.22 -5.33
N ALA A 429 -23.50 17.02 -5.66
CA ALA A 429 -24.12 15.77 -5.25
C ALA A 429 -23.87 15.43 -3.76
N PRO A 430 -24.78 14.67 -3.13
CA PRO A 430 -24.66 14.25 -1.73
C PRO A 430 -23.69 13.05 -1.59
N LEU A 431 -22.46 13.19 -2.07
CA LEU A 431 -21.41 12.19 -1.89
C LEU A 431 -20.71 12.39 -0.55
N SER A 432 -20.22 11.29 0.01
CA SER A 432 -19.43 11.32 1.25
C SER A 432 -18.09 12.06 1.00
N PRO A 433 -17.55 12.81 1.99
CA PRO A 433 -16.24 13.46 1.86
C PRO A 433 -15.12 12.51 1.43
N ALA A 434 -15.09 11.29 1.95
CA ALA A 434 -14.11 10.29 1.54
C ALA A 434 -14.26 9.85 0.07
N THR A 435 -15.51 9.78 -0.42
CA THR A 435 -15.79 9.49 -1.83
C THR A 435 -15.29 10.62 -2.73
N HIS A 436 -15.50 11.88 -2.34
CA HIS A 436 -14.98 13.04 -3.08
C HIS A 436 -13.45 13.02 -3.18
N ARG A 437 -12.74 12.66 -2.09
CA ARG A 437 -11.28 12.50 -2.11
C ARG A 437 -10.83 11.36 -3.01
N SER A 438 -11.51 10.20 -2.98
CA SER A 438 -11.23 9.06 -3.88
C SER A 438 -11.39 9.41 -5.37
N ILE A 439 -12.45 10.17 -5.71
CA ILE A 439 -12.66 10.70 -7.06
C ILE A 439 -11.51 11.65 -7.45
N LEU A 440 -11.15 12.59 -6.58
CA LEU A 440 -10.08 13.55 -6.85
C LEU A 440 -8.72 12.85 -7.05
N PHE A 441 -8.41 11.85 -6.23
CA PHE A 441 -7.24 11.00 -6.42
C PHE A 441 -7.25 10.30 -7.79
N SER A 442 -8.41 9.80 -8.21
CA SER A 442 -8.56 9.11 -9.49
C SER A 442 -8.41 10.05 -10.68
N LEU A 443 -8.92 11.28 -10.59
CA LEU A 443 -8.73 12.33 -11.61
C LEU A 443 -7.26 12.72 -11.74
N ILE A 444 -6.53 12.87 -10.63
CA ILE A 444 -5.09 13.17 -10.63
C ILE A 444 -4.28 11.99 -11.19
N SER A 445 -4.63 10.75 -10.86
CA SER A 445 -3.97 9.58 -11.47
C SER A 445 -4.25 9.48 -12.98
N LEU A 446 -5.47 9.80 -13.44
CA LEU A 446 -5.82 9.81 -14.85
C LEU A 446 -5.08 10.90 -15.63
N GLU A 447 -5.03 12.14 -15.12
CA GLU A 447 -4.34 13.23 -15.82
C GLU A 447 -2.83 13.01 -15.91
N THR A 448 -2.21 12.53 -14.83
CA THR A 448 -0.79 12.16 -14.84
C THR A 448 -0.50 11.00 -15.79
N PHE A 449 -1.38 10.00 -15.87
CA PHE A 449 -1.30 8.93 -16.86
C PHE A 449 -1.37 9.48 -18.29
N LEU A 450 -2.37 10.31 -18.60
CA LEU A 450 -2.54 10.90 -19.94
C LEU A 450 -1.38 11.82 -20.33
N ALA A 451 -0.80 12.57 -19.38
CA ALA A 451 0.34 13.45 -19.64
C ALA A 451 1.63 12.66 -19.96
N ARG A 452 1.79 11.46 -19.39
CA ARG A 452 2.99 10.62 -19.57
C ARG A 452 2.88 9.63 -20.74
N ARG A 453 1.67 9.34 -21.19
CA ARG A 453 1.38 8.31 -22.19
C ARG A 453 2.03 8.60 -23.55
N ARG A 454 2.86 7.67 -24.05
CA ARG A 454 3.47 7.72 -25.38
C ARG A 454 2.95 6.56 -26.22
N ASP A 455 2.02 6.84 -27.13
CA ASP A 455 1.37 5.79 -27.93
C ASP A 455 2.04 5.51 -29.27
N ASP A 456 2.78 6.47 -29.84
CA ASP A 456 3.25 6.37 -31.23
C ASP A 456 4.73 6.74 -31.38
N PRO A 457 5.62 5.78 -31.68
CA PRO A 457 7.02 6.06 -32.02
C PRO A 457 7.20 6.48 -33.49
N SER A 458 6.17 6.34 -34.34
CA SER A 458 6.30 6.51 -35.80
C SER A 458 6.45 7.97 -36.23
N SER A 459 6.16 8.91 -35.34
CA SER A 459 6.43 10.33 -35.52
C SER A 459 7.52 10.79 -34.55
N PRO A 460 8.81 10.44 -34.77
CA PRO A 460 9.92 10.91 -33.95
C PRO A 460 10.05 12.44 -33.96
N SER A 461 9.39 13.11 -34.91
CA SER A 461 9.28 14.56 -35.03
C SER A 461 8.25 15.17 -34.06
N SER A 462 7.25 14.43 -33.59
CA SER A 462 6.34 14.89 -32.54
C SER A 462 6.94 14.59 -31.16
N ARG A 463 7.69 15.56 -30.62
CA ARG A 463 8.21 15.47 -29.24
C ARG A 463 7.11 15.40 -28.17
N LEU A 464 5.87 15.75 -28.51
CA LEU A 464 4.76 15.87 -27.55
C LEU A 464 3.84 14.64 -27.61
N PRO A 465 3.38 14.15 -26.45
CA PRO A 465 2.34 13.13 -26.36
C PRO A 465 1.05 13.56 -27.09
N PRO A 466 0.43 12.69 -27.92
CA PRO A 466 -0.85 13.01 -28.56
C PRO A 466 -2.00 13.16 -27.54
N THR A 467 -1.84 12.59 -26.35
CA THR A 467 -2.83 12.63 -25.25
C THR A 467 -2.71 13.87 -24.36
N LEU A 468 -1.74 14.76 -24.60
CA LEU A 468 -1.51 15.94 -23.78
C LEU A 468 -2.71 16.93 -23.75
N PRO A 469 -3.44 17.18 -24.87
CA PRO A 469 -4.67 17.96 -24.82
C PRO A 469 -5.74 17.33 -23.93
N ALA A 470 -5.82 15.99 -23.91
CA ALA A 470 -6.74 15.26 -23.05
C ALA A 470 -6.37 15.39 -21.57
N ALA A 471 -5.08 15.31 -21.24
CA ALA A 471 -4.58 15.57 -19.90
C ALA A 471 -4.95 16.99 -19.43
N GLN A 472 -4.76 18.01 -20.28
CA GLN A 472 -5.08 19.40 -19.96
C GLN A 472 -6.60 19.61 -19.73
N ALA A 473 -7.46 18.94 -20.52
CA ALA A 473 -8.91 19.01 -20.35
C ALA A 473 -9.39 18.35 -19.05
N ILE A 474 -8.82 17.19 -18.69
CA ILE A 474 -9.12 16.53 -17.41
C ILE A 474 -8.59 17.36 -16.24
N GLN A 475 -7.40 17.93 -16.35
CA GLN A 475 -6.84 18.84 -15.33
C GLN A 475 -7.71 20.07 -15.09
N SER A 476 -8.17 20.74 -16.14
CA SER A 476 -8.99 21.94 -15.97
C SER A 476 -10.32 21.62 -15.28
N ALA A 477 -10.93 20.49 -15.64
CA ALA A 477 -12.12 19.97 -14.96
C ALA A 477 -11.82 19.61 -13.50
N ALA A 478 -10.73 18.88 -13.23
CA ALA A 478 -10.31 18.49 -11.89
C ALA A 478 -9.95 19.70 -11.00
N LEU A 479 -9.36 20.76 -11.58
CA LEU A 479 -9.11 22.04 -10.90
C LEU A 479 -10.41 22.71 -10.48
N SER A 480 -11.40 22.76 -11.37
CA SER A 480 -12.72 23.29 -11.03
C SER A 480 -13.36 22.49 -9.90
N TYR A 481 -13.32 21.17 -9.99
CA TYR A 481 -13.83 20.26 -8.97
C TYR A 481 -13.13 20.47 -7.62
N ALA A 482 -11.80 20.51 -7.58
CA ALA A 482 -11.03 20.74 -6.36
C ALA A 482 -11.32 22.11 -5.72
N ARG A 483 -11.50 23.17 -6.53
CA ARG A 483 -11.88 24.51 -6.01
C ARG A 483 -13.24 24.47 -5.32
N THR A 484 -14.25 23.89 -5.96
CA THR A 484 -15.59 23.80 -5.37
C THR A 484 -15.62 22.98 -4.08
N LEU A 485 -14.75 21.97 -3.94
CA LEU A 485 -14.61 21.22 -2.68
C LEU A 485 -13.91 22.06 -1.61
N LEU A 486 -12.85 22.80 -1.97
CA LEU A 486 -12.15 23.69 -1.05
C LEU A 486 -13.04 24.83 -0.54
N GLU A 487 -13.92 25.37 -1.38
CA GLU A 487 -14.90 26.40 -1.01
C GLU A 487 -15.90 25.95 0.07
N ARG A 488 -16.07 24.64 0.25
CA ARG A 488 -16.92 24.06 1.31
C ARG A 488 -16.18 23.83 2.63
N CYS A 489 -14.86 23.89 2.60
CA CYS A 489 -14.03 23.70 3.77
C CYS A 489 -13.87 25.01 4.56
N ASP A 490 -13.42 24.88 5.81
CA ASP A 490 -13.08 26.05 6.62
C ASP A 490 -11.95 26.86 5.96
N PRO A 491 -11.99 28.21 6.05
CA PRO A 491 -10.99 29.05 5.41
C PRO A 491 -9.60 28.77 5.97
N PHE A 492 -8.60 28.68 5.09
CA PHE A 492 -7.22 28.33 5.44
C PHE A 492 -6.62 29.16 6.60
N PRO A 493 -6.86 30.49 6.72
CA PRO A 493 -6.40 31.26 7.86
C PRO A 493 -6.87 30.70 9.21
N SER A 494 -8.07 30.13 9.28
CA SER A 494 -8.56 29.45 10.48
C SER A 494 -7.73 28.22 10.83
N VAL A 495 -7.22 27.49 9.84
CA VAL A 495 -6.32 26.35 10.05
C VAL A 495 -4.96 26.81 10.58
N VAL A 496 -4.42 27.92 10.06
CA VAL A 496 -3.17 28.52 10.56
C VAL A 496 -3.35 29.05 11.98
N HIS A 497 -4.50 29.64 12.29
CA HIS A 497 -4.85 30.04 13.65
C HIS A 497 -5.01 28.84 14.58
N LEU A 498 -5.64 27.76 14.11
CA LEU A 498 -5.70 26.51 14.86
C LEU A 498 -4.29 26.01 15.15
N ALA A 499 -3.37 26.04 14.18
CA ALA A 499 -1.99 25.62 14.36
C ALA A 499 -1.17 26.52 15.31
N SER A 500 -1.47 27.83 15.38
CA SER A 500 -0.70 28.81 16.16
C SER A 500 -1.31 29.18 17.52
N SER A 501 -2.59 28.92 17.75
CA SER A 501 -3.29 29.25 19.00
C SER A 501 -3.19 28.14 20.04
N SER A 502 -3.21 28.53 21.33
CA SER A 502 -3.31 27.73 22.58
C SER A 502 -2.50 26.40 22.65
N PRO A 503 -1.76 26.14 23.75
CA PRO A 503 -1.07 24.85 23.92
C PRO A 503 -2.02 23.63 24.03
N SER A 504 -3.33 23.83 24.19
CA SER A 504 -4.32 22.75 24.25
C SER A 504 -4.50 22.03 22.91
N LEU A 505 -4.63 20.71 22.92
CA LEU A 505 -4.88 19.93 21.71
C LEU A 505 -6.22 20.35 21.03
N PRO A 506 -6.27 20.55 19.71
CA PRO A 506 -7.50 20.86 19.00
C PRO A 506 -8.48 19.68 19.06
N SER A 507 -9.79 19.96 19.01
CA SER A 507 -10.80 18.91 18.98
C SER A 507 -10.65 18.00 17.75
N PRO A 508 -11.01 16.70 17.83
CA PRO A 508 -10.93 15.79 16.69
C PRO A 508 -11.71 16.32 15.46
N SER A 509 -12.88 16.94 15.68
CA SER A 509 -13.68 17.52 14.60
C SER A 509 -12.99 18.69 13.90
N SER A 510 -12.27 19.52 14.66
CA SER A 510 -11.45 20.61 14.13
C SER A 510 -10.24 20.09 13.38
N LEU A 511 -9.62 19.00 13.85
CA LEU A 511 -8.52 18.32 13.16
C LEU A 511 -8.97 17.69 11.84
N SER A 512 -10.13 17.02 11.81
CA SER A 512 -10.73 16.50 10.58
C SER A 512 -10.89 17.59 9.53
N ARG A 513 -11.55 18.71 9.89
CA ARG A 513 -11.78 19.83 8.97
C ARG A 513 -10.50 20.48 8.51
N ALA A 514 -9.58 20.74 9.43
CA ALA A 514 -8.26 21.27 9.10
C ALA A 514 -7.52 20.36 8.11
N LEU A 515 -7.53 19.05 8.34
CA LEU A 515 -6.89 18.07 7.47
C LEU A 515 -7.54 18.05 6.06
N SER A 516 -8.86 18.17 5.96
CA SER A 516 -9.58 18.32 4.69
C SER A 516 -9.18 19.59 3.93
N THR A 517 -9.12 20.74 4.60
CA THR A 517 -8.62 21.99 4.01
C THR A 517 -7.19 21.82 3.50
N LEU A 518 -6.27 21.31 4.33
CA LEU A 518 -4.87 21.08 3.96
C LEU A 518 -4.74 20.13 2.77
N PHE A 519 -5.54 19.06 2.76
CA PHE A 519 -5.58 18.11 1.66
C PHE A 519 -6.02 18.77 0.35
N TYR A 520 -7.17 19.45 0.33
CA TYR A 520 -7.68 20.06 -0.89
C TYR A 520 -6.79 21.20 -1.40
N THR A 521 -6.20 22.01 -0.51
CA THR A 521 -5.20 23.02 -0.87
C THR A 521 -3.97 22.37 -1.53
N THR A 522 -3.48 21.26 -0.98
CA THR A 522 -2.35 20.51 -1.58
C THR A 522 -2.70 20.00 -2.98
N ARG A 523 -3.90 19.44 -3.17
CA ARG A 523 -4.34 18.92 -4.47
C ARG A 523 -4.57 20.03 -5.49
N LEU A 524 -5.10 21.18 -5.06
CA LEU A 524 -5.28 22.35 -5.92
C LEU A 524 -3.92 22.91 -6.39
N ALA A 525 -2.94 22.99 -5.50
CA ALA A 525 -1.58 23.39 -5.84
C ALA A 525 -0.95 22.41 -6.85
N ALA A 526 -1.01 21.11 -6.58
CA ALA A 526 -0.50 20.08 -7.49
C ALA A 526 -1.09 20.17 -8.90
N LEU A 527 -2.43 20.22 -8.98
CA LEU A 527 -3.15 20.34 -10.25
C LEU A 527 -2.82 21.66 -10.98
N SER A 528 -2.62 22.76 -10.25
CA SER A 528 -2.27 24.05 -10.85
C SER A 528 -0.86 24.02 -11.43
N THR A 529 0.09 23.38 -10.75
CA THR A 529 1.45 23.15 -11.25
C THR A 529 1.43 22.28 -12.51
N HIS A 530 0.72 21.14 -12.50
CA HIS A 530 0.64 20.27 -13.68
C HIS A 530 -0.09 20.95 -14.85
N HIS A 531 -1.10 21.79 -14.58
CA HIS A 531 -1.80 22.55 -15.61
C HIS A 531 -0.89 23.58 -16.29
N ALA A 532 -0.06 24.29 -15.52
CA ALA A 532 0.96 25.18 -16.05
C ALA A 532 1.98 24.39 -16.91
N GLU A 533 2.43 23.23 -16.44
CA GLU A 533 3.34 22.35 -17.18
C GLU A 533 2.73 21.91 -18.52
N CYS A 534 1.50 21.40 -18.53
CA CYS A 534 0.82 20.96 -19.76
C CYS A 534 0.59 22.12 -20.73
N THR A 535 0.21 23.29 -20.23
CA THR A 535 0.01 24.49 -21.05
C THR A 535 1.30 24.94 -21.75
N LEU A 536 2.42 24.86 -21.03
CA LEU A 536 3.74 25.17 -21.58
C LEU A 536 4.21 24.12 -22.57
N ALA A 537 4.00 22.84 -22.27
CA ALA A 537 4.36 21.74 -23.15
C ALA A 537 3.57 21.77 -24.47
N LEU A 538 2.28 22.10 -24.44
CA LEU A 538 1.46 22.29 -25.66
C LEU A 538 1.83 23.54 -26.47
N SER A 539 2.63 24.44 -25.90
CA SER A 539 3.03 25.69 -26.54
C SER A 539 4.49 25.64 -26.99
N PRO A 540 4.82 25.14 -28.19
CA PRO A 540 6.22 25.00 -28.65
C PRO A 540 6.99 26.34 -28.69
N ARG A 541 6.27 27.46 -28.81
CA ARG A 541 6.80 28.82 -28.62
C ARG A 541 5.84 29.59 -27.73
N PRO A 542 5.93 29.45 -26.40
CA PRO A 542 4.97 30.10 -25.52
C PRO A 542 5.14 31.62 -25.60
N SER A 543 4.00 32.31 -25.71
CA SER A 543 3.94 33.77 -25.69
C SER A 543 4.45 34.30 -24.35
N THR A 544 4.86 35.57 -24.31
CA THR A 544 5.23 36.24 -23.04
C THR A 544 4.08 36.20 -22.03
N THR A 545 2.83 36.34 -22.50
CA THR A 545 1.62 36.23 -21.69
C THR A 545 1.41 34.81 -21.14
N THR A 546 1.62 33.78 -21.96
CA THR A 546 1.50 32.38 -21.52
C THR A 546 2.55 32.06 -20.46
N LEU A 547 3.80 32.52 -20.67
CA LEU A 547 4.89 32.34 -19.71
C LEU A 547 4.61 33.07 -18.39
N SER A 548 4.15 34.33 -18.43
CA SER A 548 3.86 35.10 -17.23
C SER A 548 2.68 34.54 -16.44
N SER A 549 1.61 34.13 -17.14
CA SER A 549 0.45 33.48 -16.52
C SER A 549 0.82 32.14 -15.88
N SER A 550 1.59 31.30 -16.58
CA SER A 550 2.06 30.01 -16.03
C SER A 550 2.97 30.22 -14.82
N LEU A 551 3.90 31.17 -14.89
CA LEU A 551 4.81 31.51 -13.79
C LEU A 551 4.06 32.04 -12.57
N ALA A 552 3.02 32.88 -12.77
CA ALA A 552 2.16 33.34 -11.69
C ALA A 552 1.42 32.17 -11.02
N ALA A 553 0.82 31.28 -11.81
CA ALA A 553 0.14 30.09 -11.29
C ALA A 553 1.09 29.16 -10.51
N ILE A 554 2.31 28.95 -11.01
CA ILE A 554 3.34 28.14 -10.33
C ILE A 554 3.72 28.76 -8.99
N ARG A 555 3.93 30.08 -8.92
CA ARG A 555 4.26 30.77 -7.66
C ARG A 555 3.15 30.67 -6.64
N THR A 556 1.90 30.88 -7.05
CA THR A 556 0.74 30.69 -6.16
C THR A 556 0.68 29.26 -5.64
N ALA A 557 0.83 28.26 -6.50
CA ALA A 557 0.86 26.85 -6.09
C ALA A 557 2.00 26.55 -5.10
N THR A 558 3.20 27.10 -5.33
CA THR A 558 4.34 26.98 -4.39
C THR A 558 4.02 27.58 -3.04
N THR A 559 3.45 28.79 -3.00
CA THR A 559 3.07 29.47 -1.75
C THR A 559 2.00 28.68 -1.00
N ASP A 560 0.94 28.23 -1.67
CA ASP A 560 -0.13 27.45 -1.07
C ASP A 560 0.39 26.12 -0.50
N ALA A 561 1.24 25.41 -1.25
CA ALA A 561 1.85 24.17 -0.80
C ALA A 561 2.80 24.39 0.40
N GLN A 562 3.61 25.46 0.39
CA GLN A 562 4.47 25.81 1.53
C GLN A 562 3.64 26.12 2.79
N MET A 563 2.54 26.85 2.64
CA MET A 563 1.62 27.12 3.75
C MET A 563 1.04 25.82 4.33
N VAL A 564 0.72 24.82 3.48
CA VAL A 564 0.29 23.50 3.96
C VAL A 564 1.40 22.78 4.71
N VAL A 565 2.65 22.81 4.22
CA VAL A 565 3.80 22.20 4.91
C VAL A 565 3.95 22.77 6.31
N ASP A 566 3.95 24.10 6.42
CA ASP A 566 4.14 24.81 7.69
C ASP A 566 2.98 24.54 8.66
N ALA A 567 1.73 24.62 8.19
CA ALA A 567 0.55 24.35 9.00
C ALA A 567 0.48 22.88 9.46
N SER A 568 0.82 21.93 8.58
CA SER A 568 0.83 20.50 8.93
C SER A 568 1.93 20.18 9.94
N ALA A 569 3.13 20.75 9.78
CA ALA A 569 4.23 20.59 10.72
C ALA A 569 3.89 21.16 12.10
N ALA A 570 3.21 22.31 12.16
CA ALA A 570 2.76 22.90 13.41
C ALA A 570 1.69 22.04 14.12
N LEU A 571 0.72 21.47 13.37
CA LEU A 571 -0.25 20.53 13.93
C LEU A 571 0.41 19.23 14.42
N GLU A 572 1.39 18.71 13.68
CA GLU A 572 2.15 17.53 14.06
C GLU A 572 2.94 17.75 15.37
N ALA A 573 3.62 18.90 15.49
CA ALA A 573 4.34 19.26 16.71
C ALA A 573 3.42 19.34 17.95
N ARG A 574 2.16 19.75 17.75
CA ARG A 574 1.16 19.77 18.84
C ARG A 574 0.68 18.39 19.23
N LEU A 575 0.46 17.50 18.25
CA LEU A 575 0.15 16.10 18.52
C LEU A 575 1.30 15.43 19.29
N GLU A 576 2.55 15.70 18.93
CA GLU A 576 3.74 15.18 19.62
C GLU A 576 3.92 15.77 21.03
N THR A 577 3.60 17.06 21.21
CA THR A 577 3.59 17.69 22.54
C THR A 577 2.54 17.03 23.44
N ALA A 578 1.33 16.77 22.92
CA ALA A 578 0.28 16.07 23.63
C ALA A 578 0.69 14.62 23.96
N ARG A 579 1.36 13.93 23.02
CA ARG A 579 1.94 12.59 23.24
C ARG A 579 2.90 12.56 24.42
N SER A 580 3.80 13.55 24.48
CA SER A 580 4.79 13.69 25.55
C SER A 580 4.11 13.96 26.90
N ALA A 581 3.07 14.78 26.92
CA ALA A 581 2.31 15.09 28.14
C ALA A 581 1.50 13.89 28.67
N LEU A 582 0.96 13.05 27.78
CA LEU A 582 0.15 11.88 28.13
C LEU A 582 0.96 10.61 28.39
N GLY A 583 2.25 10.59 28.06
CA GLY A 583 3.09 9.40 28.16
C GLY A 583 2.76 8.31 27.13
N GLY A 584 2.13 8.68 26.00
CA GLY A 584 1.69 7.76 24.95
C GLY A 584 0.98 8.49 23.81
N GLU A 585 0.74 7.79 22.70
CA GLU A 585 0.05 8.37 21.53
C GLU A 585 -1.38 8.79 21.89
N SER A 586 -1.71 10.05 21.63
CA SER A 586 -3.07 10.58 21.77
C SER A 586 -4.03 9.89 20.80
N GLU A 587 -5.32 9.84 21.12
CA GLU A 587 -6.32 9.24 20.22
C GLU A 587 -6.43 10.03 18.90
N GLU A 588 -6.20 11.35 18.97
CA GLU A 588 -6.11 12.25 17.83
C GLU A 588 -4.89 11.96 16.95
N GLU A 589 -3.72 11.67 17.54
CA GLU A 589 -2.52 11.30 16.79
C GLU A 589 -2.72 9.96 16.08
N LYS A 590 -3.34 8.98 16.75
CA LYS A 590 -3.70 7.68 16.16
C LYS A 590 -4.74 7.82 15.04
N ALA A 591 -5.65 8.79 15.17
CA ALA A 591 -6.69 9.05 14.18
C ALA A 591 -6.17 9.78 12.95
N PHE A 592 -5.49 10.90 13.14
CA PHE A 592 -5.20 11.85 12.06
C PHE A 592 -3.71 11.99 11.74
N GLY A 593 -2.82 11.58 12.65
CA GLY A 593 -1.37 11.80 12.50
C GLY A 593 -0.78 11.15 11.24
N GLY A 594 -1.26 9.95 10.87
CA GLY A 594 -0.84 9.28 9.63
C GLY A 594 -1.24 10.04 8.37
N SER A 595 -2.49 10.52 8.31
CA SER A 595 -3.02 11.29 7.19
C SER A 595 -2.39 12.67 7.10
N LEU A 596 -2.15 13.33 8.24
CA LEU A 596 -1.45 14.62 8.31
C LEU A 596 -0.02 14.54 7.75
N ARG A 597 0.74 13.52 8.16
CA ARG A 597 2.09 13.26 7.61
C ARG A 597 2.06 12.98 6.12
N ARG A 598 1.02 12.30 5.62
CA ARG A 598 0.85 12.05 4.19
C ARG A 598 0.59 13.35 3.42
N VAL A 599 -0.33 14.18 3.91
CA VAL A 599 -0.63 15.51 3.30
C VAL A 599 0.60 16.40 3.29
N ARG A 600 1.35 16.47 4.40
CA ARG A 600 2.60 17.21 4.49
C ARG A 600 3.62 16.76 3.45
N ARG A 601 3.88 15.45 3.36
CA ARG A 601 4.82 14.88 2.39
C ARG A 601 4.42 15.19 0.95
N ASP A 602 3.13 15.11 0.64
CA ASP A 602 2.62 15.44 -0.68
C ASP A 602 2.80 16.93 -0.99
N ALA A 603 2.55 17.82 -0.03
CA ALA A 603 2.81 19.26 -0.18
C ALA A 603 4.29 19.58 -0.38
N GLU A 604 5.19 18.92 0.35
CA GLU A 604 6.65 19.04 0.17
C GLU A 604 7.06 18.64 -1.27
N LYS A 605 6.48 17.57 -1.82
CA LYS A 605 6.71 17.18 -3.22
C LYS A 605 6.20 18.22 -4.21
N VAL A 606 5.01 18.79 -3.98
CA VAL A 606 4.46 19.86 -4.82
C VAL A 606 5.38 21.09 -4.82
N VAL A 607 5.90 21.49 -3.65
CA VAL A 607 6.89 22.58 -3.55
C VAL A 607 8.12 22.29 -4.39
N GLN A 608 8.69 21.08 -4.29
CA GLN A 608 9.87 20.68 -5.06
C GLN A 608 9.61 20.72 -6.58
N MET A 609 8.47 20.19 -7.01
CA MET A 609 8.05 20.18 -8.42
C MET A 609 7.85 21.60 -8.95
N ALA A 610 7.11 22.44 -8.22
CA ALA A 610 6.80 23.80 -8.61
C ALA A 610 8.06 24.68 -8.68
N GLN A 611 8.99 24.56 -7.72
CA GLN A 611 10.29 25.24 -7.77
C GLN A 611 11.18 24.75 -8.92
N GLY A 612 11.09 23.46 -9.28
CA GLY A 612 11.74 22.92 -10.47
C GLY A 612 11.22 23.58 -11.74
N LEU A 613 9.89 23.63 -11.89
CA LEU A 613 9.24 24.22 -13.05
C LEU A 613 9.45 25.74 -13.13
N GLU A 614 9.43 26.46 -12.00
CA GLU A 614 9.71 27.90 -11.96
C GLU A 614 11.11 28.22 -12.51
N ARG A 615 12.12 27.42 -12.16
CA ARG A 615 13.49 27.60 -12.68
C ARG A 615 13.54 27.42 -14.20
N VAL A 616 12.83 26.42 -14.73
CA VAL A 616 12.74 26.19 -16.19
C VAL A 616 12.06 27.38 -16.88
N VAL A 617 10.91 27.82 -16.39
CA VAL A 617 10.13 28.91 -16.99
C VAL A 617 10.88 30.25 -16.92
N SER A 618 11.56 30.52 -15.81
CA SER A 618 12.41 31.71 -15.65
C SER A 618 13.57 31.72 -16.63
N GLY A 619 14.22 30.56 -16.85
CA GLY A 619 15.26 30.41 -17.86
C GLY A 619 14.76 30.69 -19.29
N MET A 620 13.55 30.26 -19.62
CA MET A 620 12.92 30.53 -20.92
C MET A 620 12.61 32.02 -21.14
N GLN A 621 12.33 32.79 -20.09
CA GLN A 621 12.14 34.25 -20.18
C GLN A 621 13.48 34.99 -20.33
N GLY A 622 14.53 34.53 -19.63
CA GLY A 622 15.86 35.14 -19.67
C GLY A 622 16.53 35.04 -21.04
N GLY A 623 16.40 33.90 -21.73
CA GLY A 623 17.01 33.68 -23.06
C GLY A 623 16.40 34.46 -24.22
N LYS A 624 15.36 35.28 -23.98
CA LYS A 624 14.73 36.15 -24.99
C LYS A 624 15.24 37.60 -24.96
N ARG A 625 16.03 37.97 -23.95
CA ARG A 625 16.72 39.27 -23.85
C ARG A 625 18.10 39.15 -24.47
#